data_AF-A0A536EFT1-F1
#
_entry.id   AF-A0A536EFT1-F1
#
_cell.length_a   1.000
_cell.length_b   1.000
_cell.length_c   1.000
_cell.angle_alpha   90.00
_cell.angle_beta   90.00
_cell.angle_gamma   90.00
#
_symmetry.space_group_name_H-M   'P 1'
#
loop_
_entity.id
_entity.type
_entity.pdbx_description
1 polymer ?
#
loop_
_entity_poly.entity_id
_entity_poly.type
_entity_poly.pdbx_seq_one_letter_code
_entity_poly.pdbx_strand_id
1 'polypeptide(L)' 'MPDEPPVPKPERNSPVSDPAAIFIAAATLFAIFINSQNVGPILMLGVIALLLELRLRPKD' A
#
# COMPACT_ATOMS: atom_id res chain seq x y z
N MET A 1 -31.57 30.56 -5.74
CA MET A 1 -31.38 29.09 -5.69
C MET A 1 -30.35 28.85 -4.60
N PRO A 2 -30.58 28.02 -3.57
CA PRO A 2 -29.55 27.79 -2.57
C PRO A 2 -28.52 26.80 -3.13
N ASP A 3 -27.25 27.19 -3.03
CA ASP A 3 -26.09 26.41 -3.45
C ASP A 3 -25.96 25.14 -2.58
N GLU A 4 -25.96 23.99 -3.23
CA GLU A 4 -25.74 22.67 -2.63
C GLU A 4 -24.26 22.50 -2.28
N PRO A 5 -23.89 22.01 -1.08
CA PRO A 5 -22.48 21.84 -0.72
C PRO A 5 -21.86 20.70 -1.56
N PRO A 6 -20.60 20.82 -2.01
CA PRO A 6 -19.98 19.80 -2.85
C PRO A 6 -19.87 18.48 -2.06
N VAL A 7 -20.55 17.46 -2.54
CA VAL A 7 -20.41 16.08 -2.05
C VAL A 7 -18.95 15.67 -2.22
N PRO A 8 -18.21 15.31 -1.14
CA PRO A 8 -16.84 14.84 -1.29
C PRO A 8 -16.90 13.51 -2.04
N LYS A 9 -16.40 13.50 -3.28
CA LYS A 9 -16.21 12.26 -4.04
C LYS A 9 -15.35 11.32 -3.19
N PRO A 10 -15.78 10.06 -2.97
CA PRO A 10 -14.88 9.08 -2.40
C PRO A 10 -13.79 8.86 -3.43
N GLU A 11 -12.59 9.40 -3.17
CA GLU A 11 -11.41 9.04 -3.94
C GLU A 11 -11.27 7.53 -3.90
N ARG A 12 -11.45 6.95 -5.07
CA ARG A 12 -11.36 5.52 -5.32
C ARG A 12 -9.88 5.15 -5.27
N ASN A 13 -9.31 5.10 -4.06
CA ASN A 13 -8.03 4.47 -3.78
C ASN A 13 -8.17 2.97 -4.04
N SER A 14 -8.14 2.61 -5.33
CA SER A 14 -8.06 1.22 -5.75
C SER A 14 -6.62 0.80 -5.47
N PRO A 15 -6.36 -0.14 -4.53
CA PRO A 15 -5.00 -0.51 -4.09
C PRO A 15 -4.13 -1.12 -5.21
N VAL A 16 -4.71 -1.35 -6.38
CA VAL A 16 -4.05 -1.86 -7.59
C VAL A 16 -3.31 -0.75 -8.37
N SER A 17 -3.57 0.54 -8.07
CA SER A 17 -2.93 1.68 -8.76
C SER A 17 -1.74 2.29 -8.03
N ASP A 18 -1.23 1.68 -6.96
CA ASP A 18 -0.06 2.22 -6.24
C ASP A 18 1.24 1.51 -6.65
N PRO A 19 2.11 2.16 -7.46
CA PRO A 19 3.38 1.56 -7.89
C PRO A 19 4.30 1.20 -6.73
N ALA A 20 4.24 1.94 -5.61
CA ALA A 20 5.06 1.65 -4.45
C ALA A 20 4.61 0.38 -3.74
N ALA A 21 3.30 0.18 -3.59
CA ALA A 21 2.75 -1.05 -3.02
C ALA A 21 3.12 -2.28 -3.86
N ILE A 22 3.10 -2.16 -5.20
CA ILE A 22 3.53 -3.21 -6.11
C ILE A 22 5.03 -3.52 -5.92
N PHE A 23 5.86 -2.48 -5.79
CA PHE A 23 7.29 -2.65 -5.58
C PHE A 23 7.60 -3.33 -4.25
N ILE A 24 6.92 -2.92 -3.17
CA ILE A 24 7.05 -3.55 -1.84
C ILE A 24 6.65 -5.03 -1.91
N ALA A 25 5.53 -5.35 -2.56
CA ALA A 25 5.09 -6.74 -2.73
C ALA A 25 6.12 -7.57 -3.53
N ALA A 26 6.63 -7.05 -4.64
CA ALA A 26 7.64 -7.72 -5.45
C ALA A 26 8.96 -7.94 -4.68
N ALA A 27 9.43 -6.93 -3.95
CA ALA A 27 10.64 -7.02 -3.13
C ALA A 27 10.48 -8.05 -1.99
N THR A 28 9.30 -8.11 -1.37
CA THR A 28 8.98 -9.10 -0.33
C THR A 28 9.03 -10.53 -0.90
N LEU A 29 8.41 -10.75 -2.06
CA LEU A 29 8.44 -12.05 -2.74
C LEU A 29 9.88 -12.44 -3.16
N PHE A 30 10.66 -11.48 -3.64
CA PHE A 30 12.06 -11.70 -3.99
C PHE A 30 12.91 -12.07 -2.76
N ALA A 31 12.72 -11.39 -1.64
CA ALA A 31 13.42 -11.70 -0.40
C ALA A 31 13.08 -13.11 0.12
N ILE A 32 11.80 -13.51 0.02
CA ILE A 32 11.37 -14.89 0.34
C ILE A 32 12.07 -15.90 -0.58
N PHE A 33 12.19 -15.60 -1.87
CA PHE A 33 12.85 -16.47 -2.83
C PHE A 33 14.34 -16.68 -2.51
N ILE A 34 15.05 -15.62 -2.08
CA ILE A 34 16.46 -15.71 -1.67
C ILE A 34 16.62 -16.48 -0.36
N ASN A 35 15.72 -16.28 0.61
CA ASN A 35 15.84 -16.83 1.95
C ASN A 35 14.50 -17.34 2.49
N SER A 36 14.12 -18.53 2.04
CA SER A 36 12.85 -19.16 2.39
C SER A 36 12.75 -19.63 3.85
N GLN A 37 13.87 -19.70 4.58
CA GLN A 37 13.84 -20.02 6.02
C GLN A 37 13.30 -18.87 6.87
N ASN A 38 13.30 -17.64 6.34
CA ASN A 38 12.88 -16.44 7.04
C ASN A 38 11.56 -15.84 6.50
N VAL A 39 10.70 -16.68 5.90
CA VAL A 39 9.43 -16.26 5.30
C VAL A 39 8.58 -15.45 6.27
N GLY A 40 8.45 -15.90 7.53
CA GLY A 40 7.65 -15.21 8.55
C GLY A 40 8.12 -13.76 8.80
N PRO A 41 9.38 -13.54 9.22
CA PRO A 41 9.94 -12.21 9.37
C PRO A 41 9.88 -11.35 8.10
N ILE A 42 10.17 -11.93 6.93
CA ILE A 42 10.15 -11.19 5.66
C ILE A 42 8.74 -10.73 5.30
N LEU A 43 7.73 -11.59 5.45
CA LEU A 43 6.32 -11.20 5.28
C LEU A 43 5.91 -10.12 6.26
N MET A 44 6.33 -10.22 7.53
CA MET A 44 6.04 -9.22 8.54
C MET A 44 6.60 -7.84 8.15
N LEU A 45 7.84 -7.79 7.67
CA LEU A 45 8.45 -6.57 7.16
C LEU A 45 7.75 -6.02 5.92
N GLY A 46 7.35 -6.89 4.98
CA GLY A 46 6.59 -6.50 3.79
C GLY A 46 5.23 -5.89 4.13
N VAL A 47 4.51 -6.48 5.09
CA VAL A 47 3.23 -5.93 5.59
C VAL A 47 3.44 -4.60 6.28
N ILE A 48 4.46 -4.46 7.13
CA ILE A 48 4.78 -3.19 7.79
C ILE A 48 5.10 -2.11 6.75
N ALA A 49 5.91 -2.42 5.75
CA ALA A 49 6.23 -1.49 4.66
C ALA A 49 4.99 -1.05 3.88
N LEU A 50 4.07 -1.98 3.56
CA LEU A 50 2.79 -1.64 2.92
C LEU A 50 1.92 -0.74 3.81
N LEU A 51 1.86 -1.01 5.11
CA LEU A 51 1.09 -0.17 6.04
C LEU A 51 1.71 1.22 6.21
N LEU A 52 3.03 1.33 6.22
CA LEU A 52 3.73 2.61 6.24
C LEU A 52 3.45 3.39 4.96
N GLU A 53 3.51 2.76 3.80
CA GLU A 53 3.21 3.41 2.53
C GLU A 53 1.78 3.96 2.51
N LEU A 54 0.80 3.18 2.99
CA LEU A 54 -0.59 3.61 3.09
C LEU A 54 -0.82 4.73 4.12
N ARG A 55 -0.05 4.77 5.22
CA ARG A 55 -0.19 5.76 6.30
C ARG A 55 0.56 7.06 6.04
N LEU A 56 1.70 6.98 5.36
CA LEU A 56 2.55 8.12 5.02
C LEU A 56 2.13 8.78 3.70
N ARG A 57 1.26 8.13 2.91
CA ARG A 57 0.66 8.74 1.73
C ARG A 57 -0.08 10.02 2.12
N PRO A 58 0.31 11.19 1.58
CA PRO A 58 -0.48 12.40 1.73
C PRO A 58 -1.88 12.12 1.19
N LYS A 59 -2.87 12.47 1.99
CA LYS A 59 -4.28 12.41 1.62
C LYS A 59 -4.60 13.68 0.84
N ASP A 60 -3.99 13.81 -0.34
CA ASP A 60 -4.30 14.88 -1.30
C ASP A 60 -5.53 14.47 -2.11
#